data_AF-M3I2R5-F1
#
_entry.id   AF-M3I2R5-F1
#
_cell.length_a   1.000
_cell.length_b   1.000
_cell.length_c   1.000
_cell.angle_alpha   90.00
_cell.angle_beta   90.00
_cell.angle_gamma   90.00
#
_symmetry.space_group_name_H-M   'P 1'
#
loop_
_entity.id
_entity.type
_entity.pdbx_description
1 polymer ?
#
loop_
_entity_poly.entity_id
_entity_poly.type
_entity_poly.pdbx_seq_one_letter_code
_entity_poly.pdbx_strand_id
1 'polypeptide(L)'
;MKNVLIGIENQIISSNYEYVADALHSIYRLLDINVENSENIFSSKLIDLEAQMVFWRSPIGLSGSINSIGLIIEKYADYVNEAHLNKILLGLENLTYETNVFNNSEIYHDYQKLEIRRDAARLSFKLFNLYLDRGYEIPPALNSWKNICQSDEEFSEIKLQWQ
;
A
#
# COMPACT_ATOMS: atom_id res chain seq x y z
N MET A 1 -1.47 25.33 -0.12
CA MET A 1 -1.82 23.94 -0.52
C MET A 1 -1.40 23.57 -1.94
N LYS A 2 -1.83 24.25 -3.01
CA LYS A 2 -1.52 23.82 -4.39
C LYS A 2 -0.02 23.63 -4.67
N ASN A 3 0.84 24.56 -4.25
CA ASN A 3 2.29 24.45 -4.43
C ASN A 3 2.91 23.33 -3.59
N VAL A 4 2.32 23.01 -2.43
CA VAL A 4 2.76 21.90 -1.56
C VAL A 4 2.47 20.58 -2.25
N LEU A 5 1.26 20.42 -2.79
CA LEU A 5 0.87 19.22 -3.53
C LEU A 5 1.78 18.97 -4.74
N ILE A 6 2.05 20.01 -5.54
CA ILE A 6 2.95 19.90 -6.70
C ILE A 6 4.37 19.48 -6.26
N GLY A 7 4.85 20.00 -5.12
CA GLY A 7 6.13 19.60 -4.55
C GLY A 7 6.18 18.10 -4.24
N ILE A 8 5.15 17.59 -3.57
CA ILE A 8 5.00 16.17 -3.22
C ILE A 8 4.88 15.31 -4.48
N GLU A 9 4.05 15.72 -5.44
CA GLU A 9 3.89 15.02 -6.73
C GLU A 9 5.23 14.89 -7.46
N ASN A 10 6.05 15.94 -7.49
CA ASN A 10 7.37 15.88 -8.13
C ASN A 10 8.35 14.97 -7.39
N GLN A 11 8.29 14.93 -6.06
CA GLN A 11 9.15 14.06 -5.26
C GLN A 11 8.73 12.58 -5.34
N ILE A 12 7.43 12.28 -5.34
CA ILE A 12 6.92 10.90 -5.32
C ILE A 12 7.18 10.16 -6.64
N ILE A 13 7.25 10.88 -7.77
CA ILE A 13 7.60 10.30 -9.07
C ILE A 13 9.12 10.30 -9.33
N SER A 14 9.92 10.72 -8.35
CA SER A 14 11.37 10.80 -8.50
C SER A 14 12.00 9.41 -8.63
N SER A 15 13.08 9.33 -9.39
CA SER A 15 13.96 8.16 -9.40
C SER A 15 14.93 8.12 -8.20
N ASN A 16 14.90 9.13 -7.32
CA ASN A 16 15.69 9.15 -6.10
C ASN A 16 14.85 8.63 -4.92
N TYR A 17 15.29 7.52 -4.32
CA TYR A 17 14.64 6.91 -3.16
C TYR A 17 14.48 7.88 -1.99
N GLU A 18 15.47 8.72 -1.69
CA GLU A 18 15.41 9.69 -0.58
C GLU A 18 14.31 10.72 -0.80
N TYR A 19 14.10 11.16 -2.05
CA TYR A 19 13.02 12.09 -2.38
C TYR A 19 11.65 11.43 -2.26
N VAL A 20 11.53 10.17 -2.70
CA VAL A 20 10.29 9.42 -2.53
C VAL A 20 9.98 9.18 -1.05
N ALA A 21 11.00 8.82 -0.25
CA ALA A 21 10.84 8.65 1.19
C ALA A 21 10.42 9.95 1.90
N ASP A 22 11.04 11.09 1.55
CA ASP A 22 10.64 12.41 2.06
C ASP A 22 9.20 12.78 1.69
N ALA A 23 8.78 12.45 0.46
CA ALA A 23 7.41 12.67 0.01
C ALA A 23 6.39 11.86 0.84
N LEU A 24 6.67 10.57 1.07
CA LEU A 24 5.80 9.70 1.87
C LEU A 24 5.69 10.19 3.32
N HIS A 25 6.81 10.58 3.93
CA HIS A 25 6.79 11.19 5.27
C HIS A 25 6.00 12.49 5.30
N SER A 26 6.16 13.34 4.27
CA SER A 26 5.42 14.59 4.14
C SER A 26 3.92 14.36 3.98
N ILE A 27 3.50 13.36 3.20
CA ILE A 27 2.10 12.96 3.06
C ILE A 27 1.51 12.60 4.42
N TYR A 28 2.15 11.69 5.16
CA TYR A 28 1.65 11.26 6.46
C TYR A 28 1.50 12.44 7.44
N ARG A 29 2.50 13.34 7.51
CA ARG A 29 2.47 14.51 8.39
C ARG A 29 1.40 15.53 7.98
N LEU A 30 1.16 15.69 6.69
CA LEU A 30 0.11 16.58 6.20
C LEU A 30 -1.28 16.00 6.44
N LEU A 31 -1.45 14.67 6.39
CA LEU A 31 -2.72 14.04 6.77
C LEU A 31 -3.05 14.33 8.23
N ASP A 32 -2.09 14.19 9.15
CA ASP A 32 -2.24 14.56 10.56
C ASP A 32 -2.75 16.00 10.72
N ILE A 33 -2.12 16.97 10.04
CA ILE A 33 -2.49 18.40 10.13
C ILE A 33 -3.86 18.68 9.50
N ASN A 34 -4.17 18.07 8.35
CA ASN A 34 -5.34 18.46 7.56
C ASN A 34 -6.63 17.79 8.02
N VAL A 35 -6.54 16.59 8.62
CA VAL A 35 -7.69 15.95 9.26
C VAL A 35 -8.15 16.78 10.46
N GLU A 36 -7.22 17.30 11.27
CA GLU A 36 -7.54 18.23 12.36
C GLU A 36 -8.26 19.50 11.86
N ASN A 37 -7.93 19.95 10.65
CA ASN A 37 -8.51 21.14 10.03
C ASN A 37 -9.71 20.86 9.11
N SER A 38 -10.21 19.62 9.04
CA SER A 38 -11.35 19.21 8.18
C SER A 38 -11.15 19.46 6.67
N GLU A 39 -9.90 19.45 6.18
CA GLU A 39 -9.57 19.68 4.76
C GLU A 39 -9.62 18.38 3.93
N ASN A 40 -10.85 17.88 3.70
CA ASN A 40 -11.09 16.54 3.14
C ASN A 40 -10.57 16.36 1.70
N ILE A 41 -10.68 17.38 0.84
CA ILE A 41 -10.27 17.27 -0.57
C ILE A 41 -8.75 17.12 -0.69
N PHE A 42 -7.98 17.87 0.11
CA PHE A 42 -6.53 17.80 0.08
C PHE A 42 -6.05 16.46 0.62
N SER A 43 -6.63 16.01 1.74
CA SER A 43 -6.35 14.69 2.33
C SER A 43 -6.63 13.57 1.33
N SER A 44 -7.76 13.60 0.61
CA SER A 44 -8.08 12.61 -0.41
C SER A 44 -7.03 12.56 -1.54
N LYS A 45 -6.48 13.71 -1.96
CA LYS A 45 -5.44 13.73 -3.00
C LYS A 45 -4.13 13.12 -2.53
N LEU A 46 -3.75 13.38 -1.28
CA LEU A 46 -2.53 12.79 -0.71
C LEU A 46 -2.64 11.25 -0.63
N ILE A 47 -3.79 10.75 -0.19
CA ILE A 47 -4.06 9.30 -0.15
C ILE A 47 -4.04 8.71 -1.56
N ASP A 48 -4.59 9.42 -2.55
CA ASP A 48 -4.61 8.96 -3.93
C ASP A 48 -3.20 8.81 -4.52
N LEU A 49 -2.26 9.69 -4.18
CA LEU A 49 -0.86 9.57 -4.61
C LEU A 49 -0.22 8.27 -4.12
N GLU A 50 -0.41 7.90 -2.86
CA GLU A 50 0.12 6.63 -2.33
C GLU A 50 -0.60 5.41 -2.90
N ALA A 51 -1.92 5.48 -3.05
CA ALA A 51 -2.70 4.41 -3.68
C ALA A 51 -2.25 4.17 -5.13
N GLN A 52 -1.90 5.24 -5.86
CA GLN A 52 -1.32 5.13 -7.20
C GLN A 52 0.06 4.46 -7.19
N MET A 53 0.91 4.72 -6.20
CA MET A 53 2.21 4.04 -6.09
C MET A 53 2.06 2.53 -5.93
N VAL A 54 1.09 2.08 -5.13
CA VAL A 54 0.76 0.66 -4.98
C VAL A 54 0.14 0.11 -6.26
N PHE A 55 -0.80 0.84 -6.87
CA PHE A 55 -1.46 0.44 -8.11
C PHE A 55 -0.48 0.23 -9.26
N TRP A 56 0.42 1.19 -9.50
CA TRP A 56 1.44 1.12 -10.53
C TRP A 56 2.65 0.26 -10.15
N ARG A 57 2.71 -0.20 -8.90
CA ARG A 57 3.78 -1.05 -8.36
C ARG A 57 5.15 -0.41 -8.60
N SER A 58 5.21 0.90 -8.41
CA SER A 58 6.37 1.74 -8.70
C SER A 58 7.60 1.23 -7.93
N PRO A 59 8.62 0.65 -8.58
CA PRO A 59 9.69 -0.07 -7.89
C PRO A 59 10.38 0.77 -6.81
N ILE A 60 10.55 2.06 -7.06
CA ILE A 60 11.12 3.00 -6.10
C ILE A 60 10.01 3.44 -5.15
N GLY A 61 10.17 3.05 -3.88
CA GLY A 61 9.24 3.44 -2.83
C GLY A 61 7.97 2.58 -2.73
N LEU A 62 7.86 1.46 -3.46
CA LEU A 62 6.71 0.55 -3.35
C LEU A 62 6.51 0.07 -1.91
N SER A 63 7.52 -0.56 -1.29
CA SER A 63 7.44 -1.03 0.10
C SER A 63 7.06 0.12 1.05
N GLY A 64 7.68 1.28 0.85
CA GLY A 64 7.38 2.49 1.62
C GLY A 64 5.91 2.90 1.50
N SER A 65 5.37 2.89 0.28
CA SER A 65 3.98 3.26 -0.01
C SER A 65 2.99 2.23 0.53
N ILE A 66 3.29 0.92 0.42
CA ILE A 66 2.49 -0.16 1.00
C ILE A 66 2.41 -0.01 2.53
N ASN A 67 3.52 0.36 3.16
CA ASN A 67 3.58 0.54 4.60
C ASN A 67 2.85 1.81 5.05
N SER A 68 3.07 2.92 4.34
CA SER A 68 2.43 4.20 4.63
C SER A 68 0.91 4.11 4.44
N ILE A 69 0.42 3.51 3.36
CA ILE A 69 -1.02 3.33 3.14
C ILE A 69 -1.66 2.43 4.21
N GLY A 70 -0.92 1.44 4.71
CA GLY A 70 -1.37 0.61 5.84
C GLY A 70 -1.58 1.44 7.11
N LEU A 71 -0.72 2.43 7.38
CA LEU A 71 -0.87 3.35 8.52
C LEU A 71 -2.01 4.34 8.29
N ILE A 72 -2.18 4.81 7.06
CA ILE A 72 -3.29 5.69 6.67
C ILE A 72 -4.64 4.97 6.86
N ILE A 73 -4.76 3.72 6.44
CA ILE A 73 -5.99 2.94 6.61
C ILE A 73 -6.32 2.77 8.09
N GLU A 74 -5.34 2.50 8.95
CA GLU A 74 -5.57 2.35 10.39
C GLU A 74 -6.00 3.64 11.07
N LYS A 75 -5.39 4.77 10.71
CA LYS A 75 -5.60 6.05 11.40
C LYS A 75 -6.71 6.91 10.78
N TYR A 76 -6.93 6.77 9.47
CA TYR A 76 -7.76 7.65 8.64
C TYR A 76 -8.72 6.87 7.74
N ALA A 77 -9.23 5.72 8.21
CA ALA A 77 -10.09 4.81 7.44
C ALA A 77 -11.28 5.50 6.73
N ASP A 78 -11.84 6.55 7.32
CA ASP A 78 -12.99 7.30 6.79
C ASP A 78 -12.64 8.17 5.58
N TYR A 79 -11.36 8.50 5.40
CA TYR A 79 -10.85 9.25 4.25
C TYR A 79 -10.42 8.35 3.09
N VAL A 80 -10.38 7.04 3.32
CA VAL A 80 -10.06 6.03 2.31
C VAL A 80 -11.36 5.61 1.61
N ASN A 81 -11.63 6.24 0.47
CA ASN A 81 -12.80 5.93 -0.34
C ASN A 81 -12.60 4.68 -1.22
N GLU A 82 -13.68 4.25 -1.87
CA GLU A 82 -13.69 3.08 -2.75
C GLU A 82 -12.70 3.18 -3.92
N ALA A 83 -12.50 4.37 -4.48
CA ALA A 83 -11.55 4.57 -5.58
C ALA A 83 -10.08 4.42 -5.13
N HIS A 84 -9.77 4.72 -3.86
CA HIS A 84 -8.46 4.41 -3.27
C HIS A 84 -8.34 2.89 -3.05
N LEU A 85 -9.36 2.26 -2.45
CA LEU A 85 -9.36 0.82 -2.18
C LEU A 85 -9.20 0.00 -3.46
N ASN A 86 -9.90 0.34 -4.53
CA ASN A 86 -9.81 -0.37 -5.81
C ASN A 86 -8.40 -0.31 -6.42
N LYS A 87 -7.71 0.83 -6.31
CA LYS A 87 -6.31 0.98 -6.75
C LYS A 87 -5.38 0.06 -5.94
N ILE A 88 -5.53 0.08 -4.62
CA ILE A 88 -4.71 -0.72 -3.70
C ILE A 88 -4.94 -2.21 -3.95
N LEU A 89 -6.20 -2.64 -4.07
CA LEU A 89 -6.56 -4.05 -4.31
C LEU A 89 -5.99 -4.55 -5.64
N LEU A 90 -6.08 -3.76 -6.70
CA LEU A 90 -5.54 -4.14 -8.01
C LEU A 90 -4.00 -4.18 -8.01
N GLY A 91 -3.34 -3.29 -7.25
CA GLY A 91 -1.90 -3.40 -7.01
C GLY A 91 -1.54 -4.69 -6.27
N LEU A 92 -2.23 -4.97 -5.16
CA LEU A 92 -2.03 -6.17 -4.34
C LEU A 92 -2.28 -7.46 -5.10
N GLU A 93 -3.29 -7.50 -5.98
CA GLU A 93 -3.59 -8.66 -6.82
C GLU A 93 -2.41 -9.00 -7.72
N ASN A 94 -1.86 -8.02 -8.44
CA ASN A 94 -0.70 -8.22 -9.31
C ASN A 94 0.54 -8.66 -8.51
N LEU A 95 0.75 -8.08 -7.33
CA LEU A 95 1.89 -8.42 -6.47
C LEU A 95 1.89 -9.89 -6.01
N THR A 96 0.74 -10.59 -6.00
CA THR A 96 0.71 -12.03 -5.68
C THR A 96 1.61 -12.85 -6.61
N TYR A 97 1.62 -12.50 -7.91
CA TYR A 97 2.45 -13.11 -8.95
C TYR A 97 3.83 -12.46 -8.99
N GLU A 98 3.91 -11.14 -9.08
CA GLU A 98 5.20 -10.45 -9.31
C GLU A 98 6.23 -10.71 -8.20
N THR A 99 5.77 -11.01 -6.98
CA THR A 99 6.62 -11.29 -5.81
C THR A 99 6.75 -12.77 -5.46
N ASN A 100 6.17 -13.69 -6.24
CA ASN A 100 6.30 -15.12 -5.96
C ASN A 100 7.74 -15.57 -6.27
N VAL A 101 8.51 -15.94 -5.25
CA VAL A 101 9.92 -16.34 -5.44
C VAL A 101 10.08 -17.71 -6.11
N PHE A 102 9.02 -18.50 -6.20
CA PHE A 102 9.03 -19.78 -6.92
C PHE A 102 8.75 -19.61 -8.42
N ASN A 103 8.43 -18.40 -8.89
CA ASN A 103 8.30 -18.12 -10.30
C ASN A 103 9.58 -17.51 -10.90
N ASN A 104 9.72 -17.64 -12.21
CA ASN A 104 10.84 -17.09 -12.98
C ASN A 104 10.62 -15.61 -13.37
N SER A 105 9.83 -14.84 -12.61
CA SER A 105 9.63 -13.41 -12.88
C SER A 105 10.91 -12.63 -12.60
N GLU A 106 11.37 -11.85 -13.57
CA GLU A 106 12.56 -10.97 -13.44
C GLU A 106 12.20 -9.52 -13.07
N ILE A 107 10.95 -9.25 -12.66
CA ILE A 107 10.49 -7.89 -12.31
C ILE A 107 11.25 -7.32 -11.12
N TYR A 108 11.51 -8.16 -10.12
CA TYR A 108 12.21 -7.80 -8.88
C TYR A 108 13.30 -8.82 -8.59
N HIS A 109 14.37 -8.38 -7.92
CA HIS A 109 15.34 -9.32 -7.35
C HIS A 109 14.71 -10.12 -6.19
N ASP A 110 15.20 -11.33 -5.92
CA ASP A 110 14.60 -12.22 -4.92
C ASP A 110 14.49 -11.60 -3.52
N TYR A 111 15.49 -10.81 -3.10
CA TYR A 111 15.43 -10.10 -1.82
C TYR A 111 14.31 -9.04 -1.79
N GLN A 112 14.08 -8.35 -2.91
CA GLN A 112 13.00 -7.36 -3.04
C GLN A 112 11.64 -8.06 -3.10
N LYS A 113 11.54 -9.21 -3.79
CA LYS A 113 10.32 -10.01 -3.83
C LYS A 113 9.85 -10.34 -2.42
N LEU A 114 10.74 -10.88 -1.57
CA LEU A 114 10.42 -11.23 -0.19
C LEU A 114 9.97 -10.01 0.62
N GLU A 115 10.69 -8.89 0.53
CA GLU A 115 10.35 -7.66 1.24
C GLU A 115 8.96 -7.13 0.84
N ILE A 116 8.72 -6.97 -0.46
CA ILE A 116 7.44 -6.46 -0.98
C ILE A 116 6.32 -7.44 -0.65
N ARG A 117 6.56 -8.75 -0.75
CA ARG A 117 5.58 -9.79 -0.44
C ARG A 117 5.15 -9.74 1.02
N ARG A 118 6.10 -9.55 1.94
CA ARG A 118 5.81 -9.41 3.37
C ARG A 118 4.97 -8.17 3.63
N ASP A 119 5.37 -7.05 3.07
CA ASP A 119 4.68 -5.77 3.28
C ASP A 119 3.27 -5.80 2.66
N ALA A 120 3.11 -6.41 1.48
CA ALA A 120 1.82 -6.60 0.81
C ALA A 120 0.90 -7.55 1.57
N ALA A 121 1.42 -8.65 2.12
CA ALA A 121 0.67 -9.57 2.98
C ALA A 121 0.15 -8.83 4.22
N ARG A 122 1.00 -8.04 4.89
CA ARG A 122 0.59 -7.22 6.04
C ARG A 122 -0.51 -6.21 5.69
N LEU A 123 -0.36 -5.48 4.58
CA LEU A 123 -1.40 -4.53 4.15
C LEU A 123 -2.72 -5.25 3.84
N SER A 124 -2.62 -6.41 3.19
CA SER A 124 -3.78 -7.22 2.83
C SER A 124 -4.53 -7.72 4.07
N PHE A 125 -3.82 -8.06 5.16
CA PHE A 125 -4.45 -8.44 6.43
C PHE A 125 -5.21 -7.27 7.05
N LYS A 126 -4.61 -6.07 7.07
CA LYS A 126 -5.29 -4.85 7.55
C LYS A 126 -6.56 -4.55 6.76
N LEU A 127 -6.51 -4.66 5.43
CA LEU A 127 -7.69 -4.49 4.59
C LEU A 127 -8.73 -5.60 4.82
N PHE A 128 -8.30 -6.83 5.03
CA PHE A 128 -9.21 -7.94 5.30
C PHE A 128 -10.03 -7.68 6.58
N ASN A 129 -9.37 -7.23 7.65
CA ASN A 129 -10.03 -6.83 8.89
C ASN A 129 -10.94 -5.62 8.69
N LEU A 130 -10.51 -4.60 7.94
CA LEU A 130 -11.34 -3.44 7.63
C LEU A 130 -12.65 -3.85 6.94
N TYR A 131 -12.59 -4.77 5.97
CA TYR A 131 -13.78 -5.25 5.26
C TYR A 131 -14.67 -6.10 6.18
N LEU A 132 -14.09 -6.95 7.02
CA LEU A 132 -14.84 -7.70 8.04
C LEU A 132 -15.58 -6.78 9.01
N ASP A 133 -14.89 -5.78 9.55
CA ASP A 133 -15.43 -4.83 10.52
C ASP A 133 -16.58 -4.00 9.92
N ARG A 134 -16.51 -3.72 8.61
CA ARG A 134 -17.56 -3.02 7.85
C ARG A 134 -18.69 -3.94 7.38
N GLY A 135 -18.58 -5.26 7.59
CA GLY A 135 -19.55 -6.25 7.11
C GLY A 135 -19.62 -6.32 5.58
N TYR A 136 -18.52 -5.98 4.90
CA TYR A 136 -18.43 -5.99 3.44
C TYR A 136 -18.00 -7.36 2.92
N GLU A 137 -18.34 -7.65 1.66
CA GLU A 137 -17.82 -8.83 0.97
C GLU A 137 -16.30 -8.71 0.80
N ILE A 138 -15.56 -9.77 1.16
CA ILE A 138 -14.10 -9.78 1.07
C ILE A 138 -13.67 -9.87 -0.40
N PRO A 139 -12.89 -8.90 -0.91
CA PRO A 139 -12.39 -8.93 -2.28
C PRO A 139 -11.52 -10.16 -2.58
N PRO A 140 -11.58 -10.72 -3.81
CA PRO A 140 -10.77 -11.87 -4.22
C PRO A 140 -9.27 -11.69 -3.95
N ALA A 141 -8.72 -10.50 -4.18
CA ALA A 141 -7.32 -10.20 -3.92
C ALA A 141 -6.90 -10.49 -2.47
N LEU A 142 -7.76 -10.15 -1.49
CA LEU A 142 -7.47 -10.38 -0.08
C LEU A 142 -7.56 -11.87 0.29
N ASN A 143 -8.50 -12.60 -0.32
CA ASN A 143 -8.57 -14.05 -0.17
C ASN A 143 -7.34 -14.76 -0.77
N SER A 144 -6.82 -14.28 -1.89
CA SER A 144 -5.57 -14.78 -2.46
C SER A 144 -4.39 -14.60 -1.50
N TRP A 145 -4.26 -13.42 -0.88
CA TRP A 145 -3.22 -13.16 0.13
C TRP A 145 -3.39 -14.01 1.39
N LYS A 146 -4.62 -14.22 1.86
CA LYS A 146 -4.90 -15.15 2.96
C LYS A 146 -4.43 -16.57 2.63
N ASN A 147 -4.75 -17.07 1.43
CA ASN A 147 -4.35 -18.41 1.00
C ASN A 147 -2.82 -18.52 0.87
N ILE A 148 -2.16 -17.49 0.37
CA ILE A 148 -0.69 -17.39 0.31
C ILE A 148 -0.09 -17.55 1.71
N CYS A 149 -0.57 -16.77 2.69
CA CYS A 149 -0.04 -16.80 4.04
C CYS A 149 -0.33 -18.12 4.79
N GLN A 150 -1.33 -18.88 4.34
CA GLN A 150 -1.69 -20.19 4.90
C GLN A 150 -1.04 -21.37 4.16
N SER A 151 -0.34 -21.13 3.06
CA SER A 151 0.34 -22.17 2.28
C SER A 151 1.50 -22.80 3.05
N ASP A 152 1.67 -24.11 2.97
CA ASP A 152 2.80 -24.83 3.58
C ASP A 152 4.14 -24.48 2.94
N GLU A 153 4.15 -24.15 1.65
CA GLU A 153 5.34 -23.83 0.86
C GLU A 153 5.85 -22.39 1.07
N GLU A 154 5.06 -21.53 1.72
CA GLU A 154 5.38 -20.11 1.88
C GLU A 154 6.44 -19.87 2.97
N PHE A 155 7.16 -18.74 2.90
CA PHE A 155 8.16 -18.36 3.89
C PHE A 155 7.50 -17.97 5.22
N SER A 156 8.11 -18.37 6.34
CA SER A 156 7.56 -18.13 7.68
C SER A 156 7.28 -16.65 7.96
N GLU A 157 8.16 -15.74 7.52
CA GLU A 157 7.97 -14.30 7.69
C GLU A 157 6.74 -13.74 6.97
N ILE A 158 6.31 -14.39 5.88
CA ILE A 158 5.10 -14.04 5.14
C ILE A 158 3.87 -14.61 5.85
N LYS A 159 3.93 -15.89 6.28
CA LYS A 159 2.84 -16.53 7.02
C LYS A 159 2.48 -15.79 8.31
N LEU A 160 3.49 -15.27 9.01
CA LEU A 160 3.33 -14.51 10.26
C LEU A 160 2.49 -13.24 10.10
N GLN A 161 2.32 -12.70 8.87
CA GLN A 161 1.50 -11.50 8.66
C GLN A 161 0.00 -11.76 8.78
N TRP A 162 -0.43 -13.02 8.85
CA TRP A 162 -1.84 -13.43 8.89
C TRP A 162 -2.22 -14.23 10.14
N GLN A 163 -1.46 -14.05 11.22
CA GLN A 163 -1.70 -14.62 12.55
C GLN A 163 -2.19 -13.55 13.51
#